data_AF-A0A0D2F331-F1
#
_entry.id   AF-A0A0D2F331-F1
#
_cell.length_a   1.000
_cell.length_b   1.000
_cell.length_c   1.000
_cell.angle_alpha   90.00
_cell.angle_beta   90.00
_cell.angle_gamma   90.00
#
_symmetry.space_group_name_H-M   'P 1'
#
loop_
_entity.id
_entity.type
_entity.pdbx_description
1 polymer ?
#
loop_
_entity_poly.entity_id
_entity_poly.type
_entity_poly.pdbx_seq_one_letter_code
_entity_poly.pdbx_strand_id
1 'polypeptide(L)'
;MDSPQTSAEIGGFGKPIVNFRPNLWRHLDKDRPILNLDLFWPIKLDDLNDDEEEENSDGDSKDVFPFKELKPLQTFHNLHYLQLNGMMRSYQPIIWATCWVNKNLTKLHLEMALEPEMNKDFKHKCRKIDETWSYNGSSDRQVDAEYLGSHGEGILHPEFGVGEYLDQHAMKQAQIDVVESLRIENMRYLPISHLTLMNFAVDAGPFFRWFDPKKLVEITFLGKCIDTGFYLPDNMRFLVKATGPKTRPCQQPMVARVVKPGEVKLVTLKGGKAVPEEPTRGVPVAGKGVKTKLSQMMRLGKKDSKEAKESKDTAQLERNMFEQAEREKERERESVVETRQRDHELSLLPTMK
;
A
#
# COMPACT_ATOMS: atom_id res chain seq x y z
N MET A 1 -36.15 19.56 24.15
CA MET A 1 -35.86 18.14 24.43
C MET A 1 -34.54 17.87 23.73
N ASP A 2 -33.45 18.00 24.47
CA ASP A 2 -32.10 17.81 23.93
C ASP A 2 -31.79 16.32 23.89
N SER A 3 -31.75 15.78 22.67
CA SER A 3 -31.26 14.43 22.42
C SER A 3 -29.74 14.40 22.63
N PRO A 4 -29.19 13.40 23.34
CA PRO A 4 -27.76 13.34 23.60
C PRO A 4 -27.00 13.04 22.29
N GLN A 5 -26.29 14.04 21.76
CA GLN A 5 -25.22 13.85 20.78
C GLN A 5 -24.03 13.19 21.46
N THR A 6 -24.03 11.87 21.56
CA THR A 6 -22.84 11.10 21.95
C THR A 6 -22.79 9.78 21.19
N SER A 7 -22.59 9.88 19.87
CA SER A 7 -21.88 8.86 19.11
C SER A 7 -20.51 9.46 18.82
N ALA A 8 -19.45 8.91 19.42
CA ALA A 8 -18.09 9.31 19.08
C ALA A 8 -17.93 9.21 17.55
N GLU A 9 -17.42 10.28 16.91
CA GLU A 9 -17.16 10.37 15.46
C GLU A 9 -16.04 9.41 15.00
N ILE A 10 -16.16 8.13 15.33
CA ILE A 10 -15.21 7.08 14.99
C ILE A 10 -15.25 6.88 13.48
N GLY A 11 -14.10 7.05 12.84
CA GLY A 11 -13.98 7.05 11.38
C GLY A 11 -14.47 8.34 10.72
N GLY A 12 -14.51 9.45 11.47
CA GLY A 12 -14.80 10.79 10.98
C GLY A 12 -13.56 11.52 10.42
N PHE A 13 -13.72 12.82 10.13
CA PHE A 13 -12.60 13.66 9.67
C PHE A 13 -11.49 13.72 10.72
N GLY A 14 -10.27 13.36 10.33
CA GLY A 14 -9.09 13.40 11.21
C GLY A 14 -9.11 12.41 12.39
N LYS A 15 -10.11 11.52 12.46
CA LYS A 15 -10.25 10.49 13.49
C LYS A 15 -10.48 9.13 12.84
N PRO A 16 -9.41 8.49 12.30
CA PRO A 16 -9.53 7.18 11.67
C PRO A 16 -10.05 6.13 12.67
N ILE A 17 -10.71 5.10 12.15
CA ILE A 17 -10.89 3.86 12.91
C ILE A 17 -9.55 3.13 12.91
N VAL A 18 -8.74 3.43 13.94
CA VAL A 18 -7.39 2.87 14.12
C VAL A 18 -7.46 1.35 14.22
N ASN A 19 -6.53 0.65 13.55
CA ASN A 19 -6.50 -0.82 13.50
C ASN A 19 -7.84 -1.44 13.07
N PHE A 20 -8.40 -0.99 11.95
CA PHE A 20 -9.66 -1.52 11.45
C PHE A 20 -9.55 -3.02 11.13
N ARG A 21 -10.58 -3.80 11.49
CA ARG A 21 -10.62 -5.25 11.30
C ARG A 21 -11.95 -5.68 10.67
N PRO A 22 -11.98 -6.80 9.91
CA PRO A 22 -13.16 -7.19 9.15
C PRO A 22 -14.44 -7.34 9.97
N ASN A 23 -14.34 -7.86 11.20
CA ASN A 23 -15.46 -8.00 12.12
C ASN A 23 -16.10 -6.66 12.54
N LEU A 24 -15.44 -5.52 12.30
CA LEU A 24 -15.96 -4.19 12.60
C LEU A 24 -16.96 -3.69 11.56
N TRP A 25 -17.01 -4.27 10.35
CA TRP A 25 -17.95 -3.85 9.30
C TRP A 25 -19.41 -3.83 9.77
N ARG A 26 -19.82 -4.82 10.58
CA ARG A 26 -21.18 -4.94 11.12
C ARG A 26 -21.59 -3.80 12.05
N HIS A 27 -20.63 -2.99 12.52
CA HIS A 27 -20.86 -1.87 13.42
C HIS A 27 -20.88 -0.52 12.70
N LEU A 28 -20.62 -0.50 11.38
CA LEU A 28 -20.65 0.72 10.59
C LEU A 28 -22.02 0.91 9.95
N ASP A 29 -22.55 2.11 10.09
CA ASP A 29 -23.72 2.56 9.34
C ASP A 29 -23.36 2.74 7.86
N LYS A 30 -24.09 2.09 6.96
CA LYS A 30 -23.85 2.10 5.51
C LYS A 30 -24.26 3.42 4.85
N ASP A 31 -25.13 4.20 5.49
CA ASP A 31 -25.60 5.49 4.99
C ASP A 31 -24.70 6.67 5.41
N ARG A 32 -23.58 6.39 6.09
CA ARG A 32 -22.65 7.43 6.55
C ARG A 32 -21.99 8.17 5.37
N PRO A 33 -21.81 9.51 5.49
CA PRO A 33 -21.16 10.30 4.44
C PRO A 33 -19.63 10.29 4.49
N ILE A 34 -19.03 9.87 5.60
CA ILE A 34 -17.58 9.97 5.83
C ILE A 34 -17.10 8.65 6.38
N LEU A 35 -16.08 8.08 5.75
CA LEU A 35 -15.45 6.85 6.21
C LEU A 35 -13.92 7.02 6.19
N ASN A 36 -13.29 6.82 7.34
CA ASN A 36 -11.85 6.91 7.52
C ASN A 36 -11.34 5.66 8.24
N LEU A 37 -10.64 4.79 7.51
CA LEU A 37 -10.18 3.48 7.99
C LEU A 37 -8.65 3.45 8.02
N ASP A 38 -8.09 2.92 9.10
CA ASP A 38 -6.68 2.54 9.16
C ASP A 38 -6.58 1.03 8.93
N LEU A 39 -6.06 0.65 7.76
CA LEU A 39 -5.92 -0.72 7.32
C LEU A 39 -4.58 -1.33 7.73
N PHE A 40 -3.74 -0.61 8.46
CA PHE A 40 -2.49 -1.16 8.94
C PHE A 40 -2.75 -2.34 9.89
N TRP A 41 -2.04 -3.42 9.63
CA TRP A 41 -2.13 -4.65 10.40
C TRP A 41 -0.78 -4.89 11.06
N PRO A 42 -0.68 -4.77 12.39
CA PRO A 42 0.58 -4.96 13.10
C PRO A 42 1.06 -6.40 12.92
N ILE A 43 2.31 -6.54 12.46
CA ILE A 43 3.05 -7.80 12.46
C ILE A 43 3.23 -8.23 13.92
N LYS A 44 2.77 -9.43 14.27
CA LYS A 44 3.03 -9.98 15.60
C LYS A 44 4.44 -10.54 15.62
N LEU A 45 5.26 -10.07 16.56
CA LEU A 45 6.65 -10.52 16.71
C LEU A 45 6.76 -12.03 17.00
N ASP A 46 5.71 -12.64 17.55
CA ASP A 46 5.66 -14.08 17.82
C ASP A 46 5.58 -14.91 16.52
N ASP A 47 5.01 -14.33 15.46
CA ASP A 47 4.86 -14.97 14.13
C ASP A 47 6.14 -14.86 13.29
N LEU A 48 7.15 -14.08 13.71
CA LEU A 48 8.45 -13.95 13.03
C LEU A 48 9.39 -15.15 13.24
N ASN A 49 9.02 -16.08 14.13
CA ASN A 49 9.80 -17.31 14.38
C ASN A 49 9.25 -18.52 13.63
N ASP A 50 8.07 -18.40 13.01
CA ASP A 50 7.51 -19.40 12.12
C ASP A 50 7.90 -18.98 10.69
N ASP A 51 8.96 -19.60 10.14
CA ASP A 51 9.49 -19.37 8.78
C ASP A 51 8.52 -19.79 7.65
N GLU A 52 7.25 -20.09 7.97
CA GLU A 52 6.21 -20.40 7.00
C GLU A 52 5.41 -19.12 6.75
N GLU A 53 5.62 -18.50 5.58
CA GLU A 53 4.69 -17.54 5.00
C GLU A 53 3.34 -18.25 4.76
N GLU A 54 2.56 -18.42 5.83
CA GLU A 54 1.23 -18.99 5.76
C GLU A 54 0.31 -17.97 5.08
N GLU A 55 0.26 -18.05 3.76
CA GLU A 55 -0.78 -17.43 2.96
C GLU A 55 -2.13 -18.10 3.31
N ASN A 56 -3.18 -17.30 3.44
CA ASN A 56 -4.52 -17.86 3.47
C ASN A 56 -4.87 -18.46 2.09
N SER A 57 -6.03 -19.14 1.98
CA SER A 57 -6.47 -19.74 0.71
C SER A 57 -6.61 -18.75 -0.46
N ASP A 58 -6.54 -17.45 -0.17
CA ASP A 58 -6.72 -16.36 -1.11
C ASP A 58 -5.39 -15.65 -1.45
N GLY A 59 -4.25 -16.18 -0.98
CA GLY A 59 -2.92 -15.61 -1.21
C GLY A 59 -2.64 -14.35 -0.39
N ASP A 60 -3.42 -14.08 0.68
CA ASP A 60 -3.14 -12.98 1.59
C ASP A 60 -2.21 -13.46 2.71
N SER A 61 -1.12 -12.72 2.92
CA SER A 61 -0.29 -12.86 4.12
C SER A 61 -1.09 -12.54 5.40
N LYS A 62 -0.84 -13.28 6.48
CA LYS A 62 -1.44 -13.06 7.82
C LYS A 62 -1.24 -11.63 8.36
N ASP A 63 -0.21 -10.93 7.89
CA ASP A 63 0.17 -9.58 8.32
C ASP A 63 -0.42 -8.47 7.46
N VAL A 64 -1.31 -8.78 6.53
CA VAL A 64 -1.92 -7.81 5.62
C VAL A 64 -3.43 -7.88 5.72
N PHE A 65 -4.10 -6.72 5.69
CA PHE A 65 -5.57 -6.70 5.67
C PHE A 65 -6.08 -7.49 4.45
N PRO A 66 -6.91 -8.54 4.62
CA PRO A 66 -7.27 -9.42 3.52
C PRO A 66 -8.00 -8.69 2.40
N PHE A 67 -7.68 -8.97 1.13
CA PHE A 67 -8.24 -8.21 0.00
C PHE A 67 -9.76 -8.29 -0.05
N LYS A 68 -10.31 -9.51 0.06
CA LYS A 68 -11.77 -9.73 0.00
C LYS A 68 -12.53 -9.08 1.15
N GLU A 69 -11.87 -8.90 2.29
CA GLU A 69 -12.48 -8.28 3.47
C GLU A 69 -12.68 -6.77 3.32
N LEU A 70 -12.15 -6.13 2.27
CA LEU A 70 -12.47 -4.73 1.96
C LEU A 70 -13.73 -4.58 1.11
N LYS A 71 -14.24 -5.67 0.49
CA LYS A 71 -15.42 -5.64 -0.38
C LYS A 71 -16.67 -4.97 0.23
N PRO A 72 -16.97 -5.07 1.54
CA PRO A 72 -18.13 -4.39 2.12
C PRO A 72 -18.17 -2.88 1.88
N LEU A 73 -17.02 -2.25 1.60
CA LEU A 73 -16.90 -0.85 1.21
C LEU A 73 -17.81 -0.47 0.01
N GLN A 74 -18.01 -1.39 -0.94
CA GLN A 74 -18.87 -1.19 -2.11
C GLN A 74 -20.37 -1.09 -1.76
N THR A 75 -20.76 -1.47 -0.53
CA THR A 75 -22.16 -1.42 -0.07
C THR A 75 -22.56 -0.07 0.52
N PHE A 76 -21.62 0.87 0.64
CA PHE A 76 -21.90 2.24 1.04
C PHE A 76 -22.27 3.04 -0.21
N HIS A 77 -23.42 3.72 -0.18
CA HIS A 77 -23.94 4.46 -1.34
C HIS A 77 -24.12 5.96 -1.11
N ASN A 78 -23.82 6.43 0.10
CA ASN A 78 -23.90 7.83 0.50
C ASN A 78 -22.53 8.42 0.87
N LEU A 79 -21.41 7.80 0.49
CA LEU A 79 -20.09 8.32 0.84
C LEU A 79 -19.81 9.62 0.08
N HIS A 80 -19.34 10.62 0.83
CA HIS A 80 -18.86 11.90 0.33
C HIS A 80 -17.34 12.04 0.50
N TYR A 81 -16.80 11.38 1.52
CA TYR A 81 -15.38 11.33 1.86
C TYR A 81 -14.97 9.90 2.20
N LEU A 82 -13.91 9.42 1.56
CA LEU A 82 -13.26 8.15 1.88
C LEU A 82 -11.77 8.39 2.11
N GLN A 83 -11.28 7.92 3.26
CA GLN A 83 -9.85 7.85 3.58
C GLN A 83 -9.49 6.43 3.98
N LEU A 84 -8.48 5.87 3.31
CA LEU A 84 -7.87 4.58 3.63
C LEU A 84 -6.40 4.82 3.94
N ASN A 85 -6.00 4.51 5.16
CA ASN A 85 -4.63 4.71 5.65
C ASN A 85 -3.92 3.36 5.80
N GLY A 86 -2.58 3.39 5.73
CA GLY A 86 -1.76 2.24 6.10
C GLY A 86 -1.96 1.00 5.21
N MET A 87 -2.34 1.19 3.95
CA MET A 87 -2.50 0.08 3.01
C MET A 87 -1.14 -0.59 2.75
N MET A 88 -1.06 -1.90 3.01
CA MET A 88 0.16 -2.71 2.77
C MET A 88 0.17 -3.38 1.39
N ARG A 89 -0.97 -3.34 0.68
CA ARG A 89 -1.16 -3.85 -0.68
C ARG A 89 -2.16 -2.97 -1.43
N SER A 90 -2.22 -3.13 -2.75
CA SER A 90 -3.26 -2.49 -3.56
C SER A 90 -4.64 -3.06 -3.23
N TYR A 91 -5.59 -2.15 -3.05
CA TYR A 91 -7.02 -2.46 -3.02
C TYR A 91 -7.78 -1.70 -4.12
N GLN A 92 -7.06 -1.18 -5.12
CA GLN A 92 -7.61 -0.31 -6.17
C GLN A 92 -8.88 -0.87 -6.84
N PRO A 93 -8.98 -2.16 -7.20
CA PRO A 93 -10.21 -2.69 -7.80
C PRO A 93 -11.46 -2.45 -6.92
N ILE A 94 -11.35 -2.63 -5.61
CA ILE A 94 -12.45 -2.41 -4.66
C ILE A 94 -12.69 -0.91 -4.44
N ILE A 95 -11.62 -0.13 -4.29
CA ILE A 95 -11.67 1.32 -4.07
C ILE A 95 -12.34 2.03 -5.25
N TRP A 96 -11.92 1.74 -6.48
CA TRP A 96 -12.47 2.40 -7.66
C TRP A 96 -13.92 2.00 -7.90
N ALA A 97 -14.28 0.74 -7.69
CA ALA A 97 -15.67 0.29 -7.75
C ALA A 97 -16.54 1.03 -6.72
N THR A 98 -16.03 1.25 -5.51
CA THR A 98 -16.69 2.08 -4.50
C THR A 98 -16.89 3.51 -4.98
N CYS A 99 -15.88 4.11 -5.61
CA CYS A 99 -15.98 5.47 -6.16
C CYS A 99 -17.06 5.56 -7.25
N TRP A 100 -17.10 4.56 -8.13
CA TRP A 100 -18.06 4.49 -9.23
C TRP A 100 -19.52 4.46 -8.74
N VAL A 101 -19.83 3.68 -7.70
CA VAL A 101 -21.20 3.55 -7.16
C VAL A 101 -21.63 4.71 -6.26
N ASN A 102 -20.71 5.59 -5.83
CA ASN A 102 -21.00 6.72 -4.95
C ASN A 102 -20.99 8.07 -5.68
N LYS A 103 -22.13 8.54 -6.19
CA LYS A 103 -22.24 9.82 -6.93
C LYS A 103 -21.75 11.07 -6.19
N ASN A 104 -21.77 11.05 -4.85
CA ASN A 104 -21.40 12.18 -4.02
C ASN A 104 -19.99 12.05 -3.43
N LEU A 105 -19.26 10.97 -3.73
CA LEU A 105 -17.90 10.77 -3.23
C LEU A 105 -16.98 11.75 -3.96
N THR A 106 -16.74 12.89 -3.32
CA THR A 106 -16.01 14.01 -3.93
C THR A 106 -14.57 14.09 -3.45
N LYS A 107 -14.25 13.43 -2.33
CA LYS A 107 -12.93 13.46 -1.70
C LYS A 107 -12.44 12.04 -1.45
N LEU A 108 -11.29 11.72 -2.01
CA LEU A 108 -10.63 10.43 -1.84
C LEU A 108 -9.21 10.64 -1.32
N HIS A 109 -8.87 9.92 -0.26
CA HIS A 109 -7.54 9.93 0.33
C HIS A 109 -7.04 8.49 0.48
N LEU A 110 -5.96 8.16 -0.23
CA LEU A 110 -5.32 6.85 -0.18
C LEU A 110 -3.90 6.98 0.33
N GLU A 111 -3.56 6.23 1.37
CA GLU A 111 -2.21 6.17 1.92
C GLU A 111 -1.69 4.73 1.96
N MET A 112 -0.59 4.49 1.23
CA MET A 112 0.19 3.28 1.38
C MET A 112 1.13 3.41 2.59
N ALA A 113 1.26 2.31 3.33
CA ALA A 113 2.22 2.22 4.42
C ALA A 113 3.67 2.23 3.91
N LEU A 114 3.92 1.61 2.75
CA LEU A 114 5.23 1.51 2.11
C LEU A 114 5.31 2.40 0.87
N GLU A 115 6.53 2.87 0.58
CA GLU A 115 6.84 3.69 -0.57
C GLU A 115 7.11 2.82 -1.80
N PRO A 116 6.76 3.29 -3.01
CA PRO A 116 7.12 2.58 -4.22
C PRO A 116 8.63 2.69 -4.48
N GLU A 117 9.21 1.64 -5.05
CA GLU A 117 10.62 1.58 -5.42
C GLU A 117 10.78 1.27 -6.90
N MET A 118 11.45 2.17 -7.64
CA MET A 118 11.77 1.95 -9.05
C MET A 118 13.06 1.13 -9.18
N ASN A 119 13.05 0.19 -10.12
CA ASN A 119 14.25 -0.52 -10.55
C ASN A 119 15.32 0.46 -11.04
N LYS A 120 16.60 0.09 -10.86
CA LYS A 120 17.75 0.96 -11.16
C LYS A 120 17.70 1.50 -12.58
N ASP A 121 17.28 0.66 -13.53
CA ASP A 121 17.24 0.97 -14.95
C ASP A 121 16.13 1.96 -15.32
N PHE A 122 15.07 2.09 -14.49
CA PHE A 122 13.98 3.04 -14.72
C PHE A 122 14.04 4.28 -13.84
N LYS A 123 14.81 4.22 -12.75
CA LYS A 123 14.91 5.28 -11.74
C LYS A 123 15.31 6.65 -12.33
N HIS A 124 16.13 6.67 -13.37
CA HIS A 124 16.59 7.90 -14.02
C HIS A 124 15.51 8.61 -14.86
N LYS A 125 14.44 7.90 -15.24
CA LYS A 125 13.30 8.46 -15.99
C LYS A 125 12.24 9.07 -15.06
N CYS A 126 12.29 8.73 -13.78
CA CYS A 126 11.30 9.10 -12.78
C CYS A 126 11.81 10.22 -11.88
N ARG A 127 10.89 11.00 -11.30
CA ARG A 127 11.20 12.05 -10.34
C ARG A 127 10.51 11.78 -9.02
N LYS A 128 11.17 12.11 -7.91
CA LYS A 128 10.49 12.09 -6.61
C LYS A 128 9.56 13.31 -6.51
N ILE A 129 8.37 13.11 -5.97
CA ILE A 129 7.45 14.18 -5.61
C ILE A 129 7.75 14.57 -4.17
N ASP A 130 8.78 15.39 -3.99
CA ASP A 130 9.22 15.92 -2.70
C ASP A 130 8.92 17.43 -2.59
N GLU A 131 9.50 18.08 -1.59
CA GLU A 131 9.29 19.52 -1.32
C GLU A 131 9.81 20.44 -2.43
N THR A 132 10.68 19.93 -3.32
CA THR A 132 11.22 20.66 -4.46
C THR A 132 10.41 20.44 -5.73
N TRP A 133 9.51 19.44 -5.71
CA TRP A 133 8.66 19.12 -6.84
C TRP A 133 7.59 20.20 -7.03
N SER A 134 7.41 20.62 -8.27
CA SER A 134 6.34 21.53 -8.67
C SER A 134 5.71 21.06 -9.97
N TYR A 135 4.39 21.17 -10.03
CA TYR A 135 3.65 20.89 -11.24
C TYR A 135 3.87 22.00 -12.28
N ASN A 136 4.21 21.60 -13.51
CA ASN A 136 4.41 22.53 -14.63
C ASN A 136 3.42 22.21 -15.77
N GLY A 137 2.26 22.86 -15.75
CA GLY A 137 1.24 22.76 -16.79
C GLY A 137 1.63 23.36 -18.14
N SER A 138 2.71 24.15 -18.22
CA SER A 138 3.19 24.75 -19.47
C SER A 138 4.21 23.88 -20.21
N SER A 139 4.60 22.74 -19.64
CA SER A 139 5.54 21.85 -20.32
C SER A 139 4.86 21.18 -21.51
N ASP A 140 5.49 21.25 -22.69
CA ASP A 140 5.01 20.65 -23.95
C ASP A 140 5.19 19.12 -23.96
N ARG A 141 5.02 18.49 -22.79
CA ARG A 141 5.29 17.09 -22.55
C ARG A 141 4.12 16.26 -23.05
N GLN A 142 4.12 15.99 -24.35
CA GLN A 142 3.52 14.79 -24.91
C GLN A 142 4.51 13.63 -24.67
N VAL A 143 4.70 13.26 -23.40
CA VAL A 143 5.40 12.00 -23.12
C VAL A 143 4.39 10.92 -23.46
N ASP A 144 4.72 10.05 -24.42
CA ASP A 144 4.08 8.74 -24.54
C ASP A 144 4.28 8.05 -23.19
N ALA A 145 3.29 8.21 -22.31
CA ALA A 145 3.31 7.65 -20.98
C ALA A 145 3.15 6.14 -21.17
N GLU A 146 4.28 5.46 -21.13
CA GLU A 146 4.33 4.01 -21.08
C GLU A 146 3.53 3.55 -19.86
N TYR A 147 2.60 2.62 -20.06
CA TYR A 147 1.84 2.06 -18.95
C TYR A 147 2.74 1.19 -18.10
N LEU A 148 2.95 1.59 -16.84
CA LEU A 148 3.89 0.93 -15.93
C LEU A 148 3.22 -0.05 -14.95
N GLY A 149 1.91 -0.25 -15.05
CA GLY A 149 1.16 -1.10 -14.12
C GLY A 149 1.20 -2.60 -14.47
N SER A 150 0.90 -3.44 -13.49
CA SER A 150 0.69 -4.89 -13.70
C SER A 150 -0.80 -5.15 -13.95
N HIS A 151 -1.21 -5.26 -15.23
CA HIS A 151 -2.53 -5.79 -15.63
C HIS A 151 -3.79 -5.25 -14.90
N GLY A 152 -3.79 -4.02 -14.37
CA GLY A 152 -4.94 -3.48 -13.62
C GLY A 152 -4.96 -3.84 -12.13
N GLU A 153 -3.89 -4.41 -11.59
CA GLU A 153 -3.77 -4.81 -10.18
C GLU A 153 -3.52 -3.61 -9.24
N GLY A 154 -3.20 -2.42 -9.79
CA GLY A 154 -2.88 -1.24 -8.98
C GLY A 154 -1.45 -1.19 -8.45
N ILE A 155 -0.57 -2.05 -8.98
CA ILE A 155 0.85 -2.10 -8.62
C ILE A 155 1.72 -1.86 -9.85
N LEU A 156 2.96 -1.41 -9.62
CA LEU A 156 3.99 -1.37 -10.66
C LEU A 156 4.23 -2.79 -11.22
N HIS A 157 4.41 -2.89 -12.53
CA HIS A 157 4.92 -4.13 -13.13
C HIS A 157 6.34 -4.39 -12.62
N PRO A 158 6.72 -5.64 -12.26
CA PRO A 158 8.02 -5.96 -11.67
C PRO A 158 9.25 -5.53 -12.48
N GLU A 159 9.09 -5.35 -13.79
CA GLU A 159 10.11 -4.80 -14.67
C GLU A 159 10.48 -3.34 -14.32
N PHE A 160 9.50 -2.54 -13.89
CA PHE A 160 9.69 -1.12 -13.59
C PHE A 160 9.98 -0.88 -12.11
N GLY A 161 9.41 -1.68 -11.23
CA GLY A 161 9.58 -1.53 -9.79
C GLY A 161 8.57 -2.32 -8.98
N VAL A 162 8.47 -1.96 -7.71
CA VAL A 162 7.54 -2.54 -6.74
C VAL A 162 6.77 -1.44 -6.01
N GLY A 163 5.55 -1.74 -5.58
CA GLY A 163 4.69 -0.83 -4.84
C GLY A 163 3.51 -0.30 -5.66
N GLU A 164 2.77 0.61 -5.04
CA GLU A 164 1.49 1.09 -5.54
C GLU A 164 1.64 2.03 -6.74
N TYR A 165 0.87 1.77 -7.79
CA TYR A 165 0.84 2.56 -9.01
C TYR A 165 -0.60 2.98 -9.31
N LEU A 166 -0.84 4.27 -9.55
CA LEU A 166 -2.18 4.77 -9.85
C LEU A 166 -2.66 4.23 -11.20
N ASP A 167 -3.49 3.21 -11.18
CA ASP A 167 -3.68 2.34 -12.35
C ASP A 167 -4.98 2.63 -13.09
N GLN A 168 -4.84 3.09 -14.34
CA GLN A 168 -5.98 3.37 -15.22
C GLN A 168 -6.75 2.11 -15.63
N HIS A 169 -6.12 0.94 -15.66
CA HIS A 169 -6.78 -0.32 -15.98
C HIS A 169 -7.56 -0.85 -14.76
N ALA A 170 -7.06 -0.63 -13.54
CA ALA A 170 -7.82 -0.91 -12.32
C ALA A 170 -9.13 -0.11 -12.28
N MET A 171 -9.08 1.18 -12.63
CA MET A 171 -10.27 2.05 -12.73
C MET A 171 -11.27 1.55 -13.79
N LYS A 172 -10.77 1.14 -14.95
CA LYS A 172 -11.58 0.59 -16.05
C LYS A 172 -12.29 -0.69 -15.63
N GLN A 173 -11.54 -1.65 -15.08
CA GLN A 173 -12.08 -2.96 -14.71
C GLN A 173 -13.12 -2.80 -13.61
N ALA A 174 -12.82 -1.97 -12.59
CA ALA A 174 -13.75 -1.67 -11.53
C ALA A 174 -15.04 -1.01 -12.02
N GLN A 175 -15.00 -0.22 -13.11
CA GLN A 175 -16.20 0.34 -13.74
C GLN A 175 -17.06 -0.76 -14.38
N ILE A 176 -16.43 -1.68 -15.10
CA ILE A 176 -17.10 -2.83 -15.75
C ILE A 176 -17.78 -3.69 -14.69
N ASP A 177 -17.09 -3.97 -13.58
CA ASP A 177 -17.57 -4.84 -12.51
C ASP A 177 -18.83 -4.31 -11.82
N VAL A 178 -19.08 -2.99 -11.86
CA VAL A 178 -20.23 -2.35 -11.21
C VAL A 178 -21.18 -1.67 -12.19
N VAL A 179 -21.03 -1.91 -13.49
CA VAL A 179 -21.73 -1.19 -14.56
C VAL A 179 -23.25 -1.17 -14.39
N GLU A 180 -23.83 -2.27 -13.93
CA GLU A 180 -25.28 -2.43 -13.71
C GLU A 180 -25.82 -1.57 -12.56
N SER A 181 -24.94 -1.15 -11.64
CA SER A 181 -25.28 -0.33 -10.47
C SER A 181 -24.90 1.14 -10.63
N LEU A 182 -24.28 1.51 -11.77
CA LEU A 182 -23.83 2.88 -12.00
C LEU A 182 -24.99 3.86 -12.09
N ARG A 183 -24.78 5.04 -11.50
CA ARG A 183 -25.61 6.21 -11.77
C ARG A 183 -25.21 6.83 -13.11
N ILE A 184 -26.17 7.38 -13.84
CA ILE A 184 -25.95 7.98 -15.18
C ILE A 184 -24.84 9.04 -15.11
N GLU A 185 -24.80 9.83 -14.04
CA GLU A 185 -23.81 10.90 -13.82
C GLU A 185 -22.38 10.38 -13.63
N ASN A 186 -22.22 9.11 -13.24
CA ASN A 186 -20.95 8.44 -12.98
C ASN A 186 -20.57 7.44 -14.10
N MET A 187 -21.32 7.36 -15.20
CA MET A 187 -21.01 6.41 -16.27
C MET A 187 -19.71 6.73 -17.02
N ARG A 188 -19.30 8.01 -17.04
CA ARG A 188 -18.13 8.44 -17.80
C ARG A 188 -16.92 8.77 -16.92
N TYR A 189 -17.15 9.47 -15.82
CA TYR A 189 -16.09 10.02 -14.99
C TYR A 189 -16.34 9.70 -13.53
N LEU A 190 -15.25 9.52 -12.79
CA LEU A 190 -15.26 9.40 -11.35
C LEU A 190 -15.81 10.70 -10.73
N PRO A 191 -16.58 10.62 -9.64
CA PRO A 191 -17.16 11.79 -8.96
C PRO A 191 -16.14 12.60 -8.11
N ILE A 192 -14.84 12.30 -8.23
CA ILE A 192 -13.78 12.87 -7.41
C ILE A 192 -13.46 14.31 -7.82
N SER A 193 -13.41 15.20 -6.84
CA SER A 193 -12.95 16.58 -6.97
C SER A 193 -11.62 16.84 -6.27
N HIS A 194 -11.32 16.11 -5.19
CA HIS A 194 -10.07 16.20 -4.44
C HIS A 194 -9.48 14.80 -4.27
N LEU A 195 -8.31 14.58 -4.84
CA LEU A 195 -7.57 13.32 -4.75
C LEU A 195 -6.31 13.55 -3.89
N THR A 196 -6.15 12.77 -2.82
CA THR A 196 -4.92 12.74 -2.03
C THR A 196 -4.28 11.37 -2.13
N LEU A 197 -3.02 11.33 -2.54
CA LEU A 197 -2.24 10.10 -2.70
C LEU A 197 -0.97 10.22 -1.85
N MET A 198 -0.74 9.23 -0.99
CA MET A 198 0.51 9.10 -0.25
C MET A 198 1.20 7.81 -0.66
N ASN A 199 2.48 7.93 -1.06
CA ASN A 199 3.34 6.82 -1.45
C ASN A 199 2.83 6.05 -2.69
N PHE A 200 2.54 6.77 -3.78
CA PHE A 200 2.14 6.21 -5.09
C PHE A 200 3.15 6.54 -6.19
N ALA A 201 3.33 5.64 -7.15
CA ALA A 201 3.86 5.96 -8.47
C ALA A 201 2.71 6.46 -9.37
N VAL A 202 2.90 7.59 -10.06
CA VAL A 202 1.82 8.31 -10.76
C VAL A 202 2.27 8.82 -12.12
N ASP A 203 1.47 8.51 -13.13
CA ASP A 203 1.54 9.10 -14.47
C ASP A 203 0.25 9.83 -14.86
N ALA A 204 0.15 10.24 -16.12
CA ALA A 204 -0.99 10.97 -16.65
C ALA A 204 -2.22 10.11 -17.03
N GLY A 205 -2.04 8.81 -17.29
CA GLY A 205 -3.04 7.94 -17.92
C GLY A 205 -4.43 8.02 -17.26
N PRO A 206 -4.53 7.87 -15.93
CA PRO A 206 -5.79 7.99 -15.20
C PRO A 206 -6.55 9.29 -15.46
N PHE A 207 -5.84 10.42 -15.53
CA PHE A 207 -6.42 11.76 -15.64
C PHE A 207 -6.98 12.06 -17.03
N PHE A 208 -6.45 11.44 -18.08
CA PHE A 208 -7.00 11.55 -19.44
C PHE A 208 -8.31 10.80 -19.64
N ARG A 209 -8.54 9.75 -18.85
CA ARG A 209 -9.62 8.79 -19.08
C ARG A 209 -10.76 8.90 -18.08
N TRP A 210 -10.43 9.04 -16.79
CA TRP A 210 -11.36 8.70 -15.72
C TRP A 210 -11.78 9.87 -14.84
N PHE A 211 -11.06 11.00 -14.87
CA PHE A 211 -11.42 12.19 -14.09
C PHE A 211 -12.18 13.20 -14.93
N ASP A 212 -13.19 13.84 -14.33
CA ASP A 212 -14.00 14.88 -14.99
C ASP A 212 -13.24 16.22 -15.00
N PRO A 213 -12.91 16.79 -16.17
CA PRO A 213 -12.23 18.08 -16.27
C PRO A 213 -12.97 19.25 -15.61
N LYS A 214 -14.28 19.12 -15.41
CA LYS A 214 -15.13 20.16 -14.79
C LYS A 214 -15.26 20.00 -13.29
N LYS A 215 -14.93 18.83 -12.72
CA LYS A 215 -15.10 18.54 -11.29
C LYS A 215 -13.79 18.36 -10.55
N LEU A 216 -12.74 17.86 -11.19
CA LEU A 216 -11.45 17.72 -10.55
C LEU A 216 -10.90 19.12 -10.23
N VAL A 217 -10.56 19.37 -8.97
CA VAL A 217 -10.08 20.65 -8.47
C VAL A 217 -8.65 20.53 -7.94
N GLU A 218 -8.36 19.48 -7.18
CA GLU A 218 -7.09 19.36 -6.47
C GLU A 218 -6.56 17.93 -6.45
N ILE A 219 -5.24 17.81 -6.66
CA ILE A 219 -4.45 16.60 -6.47
C ILE A 219 -3.36 16.93 -5.45
N THR A 220 -3.31 16.19 -4.35
CA THR A 220 -2.32 16.36 -3.29
C THR A 220 -1.47 15.09 -3.20
N PHE A 221 -0.17 15.23 -3.34
CA PHE A 221 0.80 14.17 -3.13
C PHE A 221 1.44 14.34 -1.76
N LEU A 222 1.48 13.26 -0.98
CA LEU A 222 2.08 13.17 0.35
C LEU A 222 3.13 12.05 0.37
N GLY A 223 3.93 12.01 1.43
CA GLY A 223 4.96 10.98 1.59
C GLY A 223 6.01 11.03 0.48
N LYS A 224 6.39 9.87 -0.06
CA LYS A 224 7.40 9.73 -1.12
C LYS A 224 6.80 9.19 -2.42
N CYS A 225 5.81 9.89 -2.96
CA CYS A 225 5.28 9.59 -4.30
C CYS A 225 6.36 9.75 -5.38
N ILE A 226 6.17 9.05 -6.50
CA ILE A 226 7.07 9.08 -7.66
C ILE A 226 6.28 9.55 -8.88
N ASP A 227 6.76 10.62 -9.51
CA ASP A 227 6.33 11.11 -10.80
C ASP A 227 6.99 10.27 -11.89
N THR A 228 6.21 9.38 -12.50
CA THR A 228 6.64 8.49 -13.60
C THR A 228 6.23 9.02 -14.98
N GLY A 229 5.88 10.30 -15.07
CA GLY A 229 5.26 10.90 -16.26
C GLY A 229 3.93 11.58 -15.95
N PHE A 230 3.77 12.14 -14.75
CA PHE A 230 2.57 12.85 -14.35
C PHE A 230 2.43 14.16 -15.14
N TYR A 231 1.32 14.29 -15.84
CA TYR A 231 0.83 15.53 -16.42
C TYR A 231 -0.69 15.48 -16.50
N LEU A 232 -1.32 16.65 -16.71
CA LEU A 232 -2.76 16.75 -16.82
C LEU A 232 -3.15 17.13 -18.26
N PRO A 233 -4.34 16.71 -18.73
CA PRO A 233 -4.86 17.12 -20.03
C PRO A 233 -5.00 18.64 -20.17
N ASP A 234 -5.07 19.13 -21.41
CA ASP A 234 -5.15 20.56 -21.72
C ASP A 234 -6.29 21.30 -21.03
N ASN A 235 -7.43 20.63 -20.85
CA ASN A 235 -8.60 21.17 -20.17
C ASN A 235 -8.52 21.10 -18.63
N MET A 236 -7.42 20.59 -18.08
CA MET A 236 -7.16 20.49 -16.63
C MET A 236 -5.87 21.19 -16.20
N ARG A 237 -4.83 21.22 -17.05
CA ARG A 237 -3.45 21.62 -16.70
C ARG A 237 -3.26 23.02 -16.11
N PHE A 238 -4.23 23.91 -16.27
CA PHE A 238 -4.22 25.26 -15.65
C PHE A 238 -5.34 25.47 -14.63
N LEU A 239 -6.27 24.52 -14.51
CA LEU A 239 -7.45 24.62 -13.64
C LEU A 239 -7.28 23.78 -12.37
N VAL A 240 -6.68 22.60 -12.50
CA VAL A 240 -6.46 21.66 -11.40
C VAL A 240 -5.18 22.02 -10.69
N LYS A 241 -5.27 22.16 -9.36
CA LYS A 241 -4.12 22.39 -8.51
C LYS A 241 -3.46 21.06 -8.17
N ALA A 242 -2.23 20.84 -8.62
CA ALA A 242 -1.41 19.69 -8.20
C ALA A 242 -0.30 20.16 -7.26
N THR A 243 -0.21 19.56 -6.07
CA THR A 243 0.79 19.94 -5.05
C THR A 243 1.53 18.74 -4.49
N GLY A 244 2.84 18.90 -4.31
CA GLY A 244 3.68 17.97 -3.57
C GLY A 244 3.71 18.28 -2.07
N PRO A 245 4.46 17.48 -1.28
CA PRO A 245 4.67 17.71 0.13
C PRO A 245 5.18 19.14 0.37
N LYS A 246 4.52 19.89 1.25
CA LYS A 246 5.04 21.19 1.66
C LYS A 246 6.14 20.98 2.69
N THR A 247 7.23 21.75 2.56
CA THR A 247 8.11 22.05 3.70
C THR A 247 7.23 22.55 4.83
N ARG A 248 6.92 21.69 5.80
CA ARG A 248 6.44 22.21 7.08
C ARG A 248 7.61 23.03 7.62
N PRO A 249 7.48 24.36 7.86
CA PRO A 249 8.46 25.03 8.69
C PRO A 249 8.48 24.21 9.97
N CYS A 250 9.62 23.58 10.24
CA CYS A 250 9.78 22.62 11.31
C CYS A 250 9.13 23.20 12.55
N GLN A 251 7.97 22.66 12.96
CA GLN A 251 7.56 22.81 14.35
C GLN A 251 8.70 22.13 15.08
N GLN A 252 9.50 22.95 15.76
CA GLN A 252 10.82 22.63 16.30
C GLN A 252 10.91 21.14 16.64
N PRO A 253 11.93 20.41 16.14
CA PRO A 253 12.01 18.99 16.40
C PRO A 253 11.88 18.82 17.91
N MET A 254 10.88 18.06 18.37
CA MET A 254 10.75 17.77 19.79
C MET A 254 12.06 17.11 20.19
N VAL A 255 12.92 17.88 20.87
CA VAL A 255 14.23 17.39 21.28
C VAL A 255 13.99 16.30 22.29
N ALA A 256 14.03 15.05 21.83
CA ALA A 256 14.01 13.90 22.71
C ALA A 256 15.28 13.94 23.56
N ARG A 257 15.12 14.27 24.85
CA ARG A 257 16.20 14.27 25.83
C ARG A 257 16.28 12.91 26.49
N VAL A 258 17.46 12.33 26.54
CA VAL A 258 17.73 11.17 27.40
C VAL A 258 17.52 11.59 28.85
N VAL A 259 16.53 10.99 29.49
CA VAL A 259 16.25 11.18 30.92
C VAL A 259 17.25 10.36 31.74
N LYS A 260 17.82 10.97 32.79
CA LYS A 260 18.69 10.25 33.72
C LYS A 260 17.87 9.28 34.59
N PRO A 261 18.46 8.19 35.10
CA PRO A 261 17.80 7.33 36.09
C PRO A 261 17.24 8.16 37.25
N GLY A 262 15.92 8.06 37.48
CA GLY A 262 15.20 8.81 38.52
C GLY A 262 14.43 10.07 38.06
N GLU A 263 14.62 10.54 36.81
CA GLU A 263 13.86 11.70 36.28
C GLU A 263 12.42 11.36 35.87
N VAL A 264 12.12 10.07 35.67
CA VAL A 264 10.78 9.58 35.35
C VAL A 264 10.35 8.56 36.39
N LYS A 265 9.10 8.67 36.85
CA LYS A 265 8.49 7.70 37.75
C LYS A 265 7.59 6.77 36.95
N LEU A 266 7.84 5.47 37.05
CA LEU A 266 6.90 4.48 36.53
C LEU A 266 5.63 4.55 37.40
N VAL A 267 4.48 4.79 36.77
CA VAL A 267 3.18 4.78 37.46
C VAL A 267 2.32 3.69 36.86
N THR A 268 1.85 2.79 37.71
CA THR A 268 0.87 1.79 37.33
C THR A 268 -0.52 2.42 37.37
N LEU A 269 -1.20 2.40 36.22
CA LEU A 269 -2.58 2.87 36.11
C LEU A 269 -3.53 1.67 36.28
N LYS A 270 -4.51 1.80 37.19
CA LYS A 270 -5.69 0.91 37.24
C LYS A 270 -6.93 1.78 37.03
N GLY A 271 -7.72 1.47 36.00
CA GLY A 271 -8.94 2.22 35.66
C GLY A 271 -8.69 3.72 35.36
N GLY A 272 -7.54 4.06 34.78
CA GLY A 272 -7.19 5.44 34.43
C GLY A 272 -6.73 6.32 35.60
N LYS A 273 -6.58 5.77 36.81
CA LYS A 273 -6.04 6.48 37.98
C LYS A 273 -4.70 5.88 38.39
N ALA A 274 -3.74 6.76 38.69
CA ALA A 274 -2.44 6.37 39.25
C ALA A 274 -2.65 5.80 40.66
N VAL A 275 -2.18 4.57 40.86
CA VAL A 275 -2.23 3.92 42.17
C VAL A 275 -0.95 4.25 42.92
N PRO A 276 -1.01 4.71 44.20
CA PRO A 276 0.19 4.88 45.02
C PRO A 276 0.88 3.53 45.22
N GLU A 277 2.21 3.48 45.02
CA GLU A 277 3.00 2.32 45.45
C GLU A 277 2.90 2.17 46.97
N GLU A 278 2.54 0.97 47.44
CA GLU A 278 2.59 0.64 48.85
C GLU A 278 4.06 0.60 49.34
N PRO A 279 4.37 1.17 50.51
CA PRO A 279 5.72 1.14 51.04
C PRO A 279 6.06 -0.25 51.59
N THR A 280 6.78 -1.04 50.80
CA THR A 280 7.40 -2.28 51.30
C THR A 280 8.46 -1.92 52.34
N ARG A 281 8.21 -2.29 53.60
CA ARG A 281 9.14 -2.10 54.72
C ARG A 281 10.46 -2.86 54.49
N GLY A 282 11.52 -2.10 54.22
CA GLY A 282 12.86 -2.21 54.82
C GLY A 282 13.72 -3.47 54.60
N VAL A 283 14.76 -3.34 53.76
CA VAL A 283 16.10 -3.93 53.97
C VAL A 283 17.15 -2.91 53.48
N PRO A 284 18.24 -2.63 54.23
CA PRO A 284 19.10 -1.48 53.97
C PRO A 284 20.12 -1.70 52.85
N VAL A 285 20.44 -0.61 52.16
CA VAL A 285 21.41 -0.52 51.07
C VAL A 285 22.83 -0.54 51.62
N ALA A 286 23.61 -1.55 51.23
CA ALA A 286 25.07 -1.49 51.21
C ALA A 286 25.54 -1.85 49.79
N GLY A 287 26.26 -0.92 49.17
CA GLY A 287 26.60 -0.96 47.76
C GLY A 287 27.41 -2.18 47.33
N LYS A 288 27.07 -2.72 46.15
CA LYS A 288 27.98 -3.43 45.24
C LYS A 288 27.37 -3.38 43.83
N GLY A 289 28.19 -2.99 42.87
CA GLY A 289 27.78 -2.60 41.53
C GLY A 289 27.11 -3.70 40.72
N VAL A 290 26.07 -3.32 39.97
CA VAL A 290 25.50 -4.13 38.89
C VAL A 290 26.36 -3.91 37.64
N LYS A 291 27.55 -4.50 37.64
CA LYS A 291 28.34 -4.82 36.44
C LYS A 291 28.52 -6.34 36.39
N THR A 292 27.42 -7.07 36.34
CA THR A 292 27.44 -8.53 36.10
C THR A 292 26.03 -8.99 35.72
N LYS A 293 25.66 -8.76 34.46
CA LYS A 293 24.69 -9.58 33.71
C LYS A 293 24.66 -9.30 32.21
N LEU A 294 25.40 -8.29 31.72
CA LEU A 294 25.61 -8.05 30.29
C LEU A 294 26.97 -8.52 29.74
N SER A 295 27.91 -8.97 30.60
CA SER A 295 29.23 -9.49 30.17
C SER A 295 29.37 -11.01 30.28
N GLN A 296 28.28 -11.75 30.51
CA GLN A 296 28.25 -13.22 30.51
C GLN A 296 27.34 -13.76 29.39
N MET A 297 27.32 -13.07 28.25
CA MET A 297 26.82 -13.59 26.96
C MET A 297 27.82 -13.38 25.81
N MET A 298 28.99 -12.79 26.09
CA MET A 298 30.06 -12.62 25.13
C MET A 298 31.25 -13.46 25.59
N ARG A 299 31.47 -14.57 24.87
CA ARG A 299 32.52 -15.60 25.02
C ARG A 299 32.09 -16.87 25.78
N LEU A 300 31.55 -17.82 25.02
CA LEU A 300 31.99 -19.22 24.98
C LEU A 300 31.23 -19.92 23.83
N GLY A 301 31.97 -20.40 22.83
CA GLY A 301 31.39 -21.19 21.73
C GLY A 301 32.13 -21.10 20.40
N LYS A 302 33.42 -21.44 20.37
CA LYS A 302 34.01 -21.98 19.13
C LYS A 302 33.23 -23.24 18.78
N LYS A 303 32.61 -23.29 17.60
CA LYS A 303 32.20 -24.53 16.95
C LYS A 303 32.30 -24.38 15.43
N ASP A 304 33.54 -24.43 14.95
CA ASP A 304 33.86 -24.74 13.56
C ASP A 304 33.22 -26.08 13.20
N SER A 305 32.38 -26.11 12.15
CA SER A 305 32.03 -27.26 11.26
C SER A 305 30.60 -27.26 10.69
N LYS A 306 29.72 -26.30 11.04
CA LYS A 306 28.32 -26.27 10.51
C LYS A 306 28.11 -25.29 9.34
N GLU A 307 28.76 -24.13 9.35
CA GLU A 307 28.64 -23.10 8.29
C GLU A 307 29.19 -23.55 6.92
N ALA A 308 30.17 -24.46 6.88
CA ALA A 308 30.70 -25.00 5.62
C ALA A 308 29.77 -26.05 4.95
N LYS A 309 28.78 -26.56 5.69
CA LYS A 309 27.79 -27.52 5.18
C LYS A 309 26.54 -26.79 4.68
N GLU A 310 26.05 -25.80 5.42
CA GLU A 310 24.93 -24.93 5.00
C GLU A 310 25.24 -24.10 3.74
N SER A 311 26.48 -23.63 3.59
CA SER A 311 26.92 -22.92 2.37
C SER A 311 27.12 -23.84 1.15
N LYS A 312 27.34 -25.14 1.35
CA LYS A 312 27.37 -26.12 0.26
C LYS A 312 25.98 -26.56 -0.16
N ASP A 313 25.08 -26.73 0.81
CA ASP A 313 23.71 -27.16 0.55
C ASP A 313 22.90 -26.06 -0.16
N THR A 314 23.12 -24.78 0.19
CA THR A 314 22.52 -23.63 -0.53
C THR A 314 23.07 -23.47 -1.95
N ALA A 315 24.39 -23.55 -2.15
CA ALA A 315 24.98 -23.49 -3.48
C ALA A 315 24.58 -24.68 -4.39
N GLN A 316 24.30 -25.84 -3.79
CA GLN A 316 23.82 -27.02 -4.52
C GLN A 316 22.33 -26.91 -4.86
N LEU A 317 21.52 -26.29 -3.99
CA LEU A 317 20.11 -26.00 -4.27
C LEU A 317 19.96 -24.99 -5.42
N GLU A 318 20.75 -23.91 -5.42
CA GLU A 318 20.76 -22.91 -6.51
C GLU A 318 21.18 -23.52 -7.85
N ARG A 319 22.18 -24.42 -7.86
CA ARG A 319 22.56 -25.15 -9.08
C ARG A 319 21.46 -26.08 -9.58
N ASN A 320 20.79 -26.80 -8.68
CA ASN A 320 19.70 -27.69 -9.07
C ASN A 320 18.51 -26.91 -9.63
N MET A 321 18.16 -25.76 -9.05
CA MET A 321 17.12 -24.88 -9.58
C MET A 321 17.48 -24.31 -10.95
N PHE A 322 18.74 -23.90 -11.14
CA PHE A 322 19.21 -23.39 -12.44
C PHE A 322 19.19 -24.48 -13.52
N GLU A 323 19.64 -25.70 -13.21
CA GLU A 323 19.56 -26.84 -14.14
C GLU A 323 18.11 -27.24 -14.47
N GLN A 324 17.20 -27.13 -13.51
CA GLN A 324 15.79 -27.42 -13.72
C GLN A 324 15.11 -26.37 -14.63
N ALA A 325 15.45 -25.09 -14.45
CA ALA A 325 14.97 -24.00 -15.31
C ALA A 325 15.52 -24.10 -16.74
N GLU A 326 16.77 -24.51 -16.93
CA GLU A 326 17.34 -24.78 -18.26
C GLU A 326 16.64 -25.96 -18.95
N ARG A 327 16.37 -27.06 -18.23
CA ARG A 327 15.61 -28.21 -18.76
C ARG A 327 14.15 -27.88 -19.10
N GLU A 328 13.53 -26.93 -18.40
CA GLU A 328 12.20 -26.43 -18.75
C GLU A 328 12.26 -25.59 -20.03
N LYS A 329 13.23 -24.67 -20.14
CA LYS A 329 13.43 -23.89 -21.37
C LYS A 329 13.75 -24.76 -22.58
N GLU A 330 14.50 -25.85 -22.40
CA GLU A 330 14.80 -26.78 -23.49
C GLU A 330 13.56 -27.57 -23.91
N ARG A 331 12.73 -28.03 -22.96
CA ARG A 331 11.43 -28.66 -23.25
C ARG A 331 10.44 -27.72 -23.93
N GLU A 332 10.42 -26.45 -23.55
CA GLU A 332 9.60 -25.44 -24.24
C GLU A 332 10.10 -25.18 -25.67
N ARG A 333 11.41 -25.19 -25.90
CA ARG A 333 11.96 -25.06 -27.27
C ARG A 333 11.63 -26.28 -28.12
N GLU A 334 11.73 -27.48 -27.58
CA GLU A 334 11.36 -28.71 -28.28
C GLU A 334 9.85 -28.76 -28.61
N SER A 335 8.98 -28.34 -27.69
CA SER A 335 7.53 -28.29 -27.94
C SER A 335 7.15 -27.28 -29.03
N VAL A 336 7.85 -26.14 -29.11
CA VAL A 336 7.66 -25.14 -30.17
C VAL A 336 8.14 -25.67 -31.53
N VAL A 337 9.24 -26.42 -31.56
CA VAL A 337 9.74 -27.05 -32.80
C VAL A 337 8.79 -28.15 -33.28
N GLU A 338 8.27 -28.99 -32.38
CA GLU A 338 7.33 -30.06 -32.71
C GLU A 338 5.98 -29.50 -33.21
N THR A 339 5.53 -28.39 -32.61
CA THR A 339 4.32 -27.68 -33.06
C THR A 339 4.50 -27.12 -34.47
N ARG A 340 5.66 -26.50 -34.75
CA ARG A 340 5.98 -25.99 -36.10
C ARG A 340 6.13 -27.09 -37.15
N GLN A 341 6.64 -28.27 -36.77
CA GLN A 341 6.71 -29.43 -37.66
C GLN A 341 5.33 -29.99 -37.99
N ARG A 342 4.44 -30.11 -36.98
CA ARG A 342 3.04 -30.50 -37.21
C ARG A 342 2.30 -29.53 -38.13
N ASP A 343 2.48 -28.23 -37.92
CA ASP A 343 1.85 -27.21 -38.76
C ASP A 343 2.38 -27.26 -40.21
N HIS A 344 3.67 -27.61 -40.39
CA HIS A 344 4.24 -27.79 -41.71
C HIS A 344 3.74 -29.07 -42.41
N GLU A 345 3.59 -30.19 -41.71
CA GLU A 345 3.01 -31.42 -42.29
C GLU A 345 1.53 -31.25 -42.66
N LEU A 346 0.76 -30.51 -41.87
CA LEU A 346 -0.64 -30.17 -42.18
C LEU A 346 -0.76 -29.26 -43.42
N SER A 347 0.26 -28.45 -43.70
CA SER A 347 0.31 -27.60 -44.91
C SER A 347 0.64 -28.36 -46.21
N LEU A 348 1.13 -29.61 -46.10
CA LEU A 348 1.53 -30.45 -47.23
C LEU A 348 0.47 -31.50 -47.60
N LEU A 349 -0.64 -31.59 -46.86
CA LEU A 349 -1.75 -32.48 -47.22
C LEU A 349 -2.45 -31.96 -48.49
N PRO A 350 -2.59 -32.79 -49.55
CA PRO A 350 -3.27 -32.36 -50.75
C PRO A 350 -4.76 -32.13 -50.45
N THR A 351 -5.25 -30.92 -50.70
CA THR A 351 -6.68 -30.63 -50.78
C THR A 351 -7.30 -31.46 -51.90
N MET A 352 -7.94 -32.57 -51.54
CA MET A 352 -8.81 -33.31 -52.46
C MET A 352 -10.04 -32.45 -52.79
N LYS A 353 -10.23 -32.19 -54.08
CA LYS A 353 -11.45 -31.60 -54.65
C LYS A 353 -12.54 -32.64 -54.79
#